data_AF-A0A239SIN9-F1
#
_entry.id   AF-A0A239SIN9-F1
#
_cell.length_a   1.000
_cell.length_b   1.000
_cell.length_c   1.000
_cell.angle_alpha   90.00
_cell.angle_beta   90.00
_cell.angle_gamma   90.00
#
_symmetry.space_group_name_H-M   'P 1'
#
loop_
_entity.id
_entity.type
_entity.pdbx_description
1 polymer ?
#
loop_
_entity_poly.entity_id
_entity_poly.type
_entity_poly.pdbx_seq_one_letter_code
_entity_poly.pdbx_strand_id
1 'polypeptide(L)'
;MIADAIQALRSALHPCRNLASASAHLTRAMNTLQDRLQDCSPGSAELSRAIERVEAAFTGNDGWQLLKHCFERDVDRSTFVRRLVRNHVCTTPVGFEHVRRKMSEAQLDALATQLSSALRPHIREEIVDRWSQAEDTGVHLTEGGFIAVGIPGTDLRLSLMDAGFSHRGLNLTQAEVTRLLLARPDGMPPGATLLDAMPALTQDHALVCFRLIGAALGADGSLLPGLDPAAVRSVAAAAHDALSPLSGTLAEREPLARYFHRVGDDLRAGQSRQAIATIREQTSAQEDLPSDDIARAMLASGEDVRRANGLRVGIDRHRAAFHYDRAAQPRLAAEQYLAAANVFVAAGDRVMAAGNYASAAEKLSACETFTPMVTTLAHAIELYGDDFQAVSKLGARCAEVFAARGFHVSAAMVHELVFTRLEVLERDARVNAAALKSLLADHVAKAEAAFAAVGLSALDENVPSLIRSAIDARLDCFTTTEGLQGNGYRILFEDHSDMISAEEFDKNAPTEWVLLRRGLSTASHHVYELMTGDTRHSLISSRSLHPYLQRPLIESDFVDGVDALDMLTAATLGAGSGKTETASHPDTYSMTDSIESTRL
;
A
#
# COMPACT_ATOMS: atom_id res chain seq x y z
N MET A 1 -49.56 44.08 -55.67
CA MET A 1 -49.80 44.77 -54.38
C MET A 1 -49.47 43.92 -53.16
N ILE A 2 -50.10 42.77 -52.89
CA ILE A 2 -49.73 41.93 -51.72
C ILE A 2 -48.37 41.23 -51.90
N ALA A 3 -48.06 40.77 -53.12
CA ALA A 3 -46.77 40.15 -53.43
C ALA A 3 -45.59 41.13 -53.29
N ASP A 4 -45.77 42.38 -53.70
CA ASP A 4 -44.74 43.42 -53.63
C ASP A 4 -44.46 43.85 -52.19
N ALA A 5 -45.48 43.87 -51.33
CA ALA A 5 -45.32 44.12 -49.90
C ALA A 5 -44.57 42.99 -49.19
N ILE A 6 -44.80 41.72 -49.57
CA ILE A 6 -44.07 40.56 -49.03
C ILE A 6 -42.61 40.55 -49.53
N GLN A 7 -42.38 40.93 -50.79
CA GLN A 7 -41.04 41.06 -51.37
C GLN A 7 -40.26 42.17 -50.64
N ALA A 8 -40.88 43.31 -50.39
CA ALA A 8 -40.29 44.44 -49.65
C ALA A 8 -40.00 44.10 -48.17
N LEU A 9 -40.86 43.31 -47.51
CA LEU A 9 -40.61 42.80 -46.16
C LEU A 9 -39.46 41.78 -46.12
N ARG A 10 -39.35 40.90 -47.13
CA ARG A 10 -38.23 39.95 -47.27
C ARG A 10 -36.91 40.66 -47.55
N SER A 11 -36.90 41.69 -48.39
CA SER A 11 -35.70 42.49 -48.67
C SER A 11 -35.35 43.47 -47.55
N ALA A 12 -36.29 43.90 -46.71
CA ALA A 12 -36.02 44.65 -45.48
C ALA A 12 -35.52 43.77 -44.32
N LEU A 13 -35.95 42.50 -44.25
CA LEU A 13 -35.47 41.53 -43.25
C LEU A 13 -34.13 40.87 -43.62
N HIS A 14 -33.75 40.85 -44.90
CA HIS A 14 -32.51 40.23 -45.36
C HIS A 14 -31.21 40.91 -44.85
N PRO A 15 -31.10 42.25 -44.82
CA PRO A 15 -29.94 42.93 -44.24
C PRO A 15 -29.89 42.80 -42.71
N CYS A 16 -31.04 42.69 -42.03
CA CYS A 16 -31.08 42.50 -40.57
C CYS A 16 -30.66 41.08 -40.12
N ARG A 17 -30.79 40.06 -40.98
CA ARG A 17 -30.31 38.69 -40.69
C ARG A 17 -28.82 38.48 -40.93
N ASN A 18 -28.17 39.34 -41.72
CA ASN A 18 -26.77 39.19 -42.12
C ASN A 18 -25.79 40.04 -41.29
N LEU A 19 -26.24 40.69 -40.22
CA LEU A 19 -25.41 41.58 -39.37
C LEU A 19 -25.06 41.01 -37.99
N ALA A 20 -25.44 39.77 -37.68
CA ALA A 20 -24.75 39.02 -36.64
C ALA A 20 -23.66 38.20 -37.35
N SER A 21 -22.40 38.62 -37.23
CA SER A 21 -21.27 37.82 -37.74
C SER A 21 -21.39 36.39 -37.23
N ALA A 22 -20.92 35.39 -37.98
CA ALA A 22 -20.97 34.00 -37.54
C ALA A 22 -20.26 33.78 -36.18
N SER A 23 -19.25 34.60 -35.89
CA SER A 23 -18.64 34.73 -34.57
C SER A 23 -19.66 35.19 -33.50
N ALA A 24 -20.48 36.22 -33.77
CA ALA A 24 -21.55 36.63 -32.85
C ALA A 24 -22.63 35.56 -32.64
N HIS A 25 -22.84 34.66 -33.62
CA HIS A 25 -23.76 33.52 -33.45
C HIS A 25 -23.19 32.46 -32.48
N LEU A 26 -21.89 32.13 -32.61
CA LEU A 26 -21.17 31.23 -31.70
C LEU A 26 -21.18 31.78 -30.27
N THR A 27 -20.76 33.04 -30.08
CA THR A 27 -20.75 33.70 -28.78
C THR A 27 -22.13 33.73 -28.15
N ARG A 28 -23.19 34.02 -28.92
CA ARG A 28 -24.57 34.01 -28.42
C ARG A 28 -25.01 32.61 -27.98
N ALA A 29 -24.65 31.57 -28.74
CA ALA A 29 -24.97 30.19 -28.38
C ALA A 29 -24.27 29.78 -27.07
N MET A 30 -22.98 30.13 -26.92
CA MET A 30 -22.19 29.89 -25.71
C MET A 30 -22.75 30.64 -24.49
N ASN A 31 -23.05 31.93 -24.62
CA ASN A 31 -23.66 32.71 -23.54
C ASN A 31 -25.01 32.11 -23.11
N THR A 32 -25.84 31.71 -24.09
CA THR A 32 -27.12 31.04 -23.79
C THR A 32 -26.91 29.72 -23.05
N LEU A 33 -25.88 28.94 -23.41
CA LEU A 33 -25.56 27.71 -22.69
C LEU A 33 -25.12 28.02 -21.26
N GLN A 34 -24.23 29.00 -21.07
CA GLN A 34 -23.72 29.40 -19.77
C GLN A 34 -24.86 29.85 -18.83
N ASP A 35 -25.78 30.70 -19.31
CA ASP A 35 -26.95 31.13 -18.55
C ASP A 35 -27.80 29.92 -18.11
N ARG A 36 -27.99 28.94 -19.00
CA ARG A 36 -28.80 27.75 -18.70
C ARG A 36 -28.10 26.78 -17.75
N LEU A 37 -26.76 26.72 -17.77
CA LEU A 37 -26.00 25.94 -16.80
C LEU A 37 -26.08 26.53 -15.39
N GLN A 38 -26.36 27.83 -15.26
CA GLN A 38 -26.58 28.50 -13.98
C GLN A 38 -28.03 28.39 -13.49
N ASP A 39 -29.01 28.57 -14.40
CA ASP A 39 -30.41 28.76 -14.00
C ASP A 39 -31.27 27.48 -14.06
N CYS A 40 -30.85 26.44 -14.78
CA CYS A 40 -31.70 25.28 -15.04
C CYS A 40 -31.31 24.05 -14.20
N SER A 41 -32.29 23.17 -13.95
CA SER A 41 -32.05 21.89 -13.28
C SER A 41 -31.39 20.86 -14.23
N PRO A 42 -30.60 19.90 -13.69
CA PRO A 42 -30.10 18.78 -14.46
C PRO A 42 -31.24 18.02 -15.17
N GLY A 43 -31.01 17.61 -16.42
CA GLY A 43 -32.00 16.94 -17.28
C GLY A 43 -33.14 17.79 -17.85
N SER A 44 -33.16 19.10 -17.64
CA SER A 44 -34.18 19.98 -18.23
C SER A 44 -34.12 20.01 -19.76
N ALA A 45 -35.28 20.18 -20.40
CA ALA A 45 -35.40 20.28 -21.85
C ALA A 45 -34.80 21.61 -22.37
N GLU A 46 -34.83 22.66 -21.56
CA GLU A 46 -34.18 23.95 -21.82
C GLU A 46 -32.67 23.77 -21.97
N LEU A 47 -32.04 23.04 -21.04
CA LEU A 47 -30.61 22.76 -21.09
C LEU A 47 -30.25 21.87 -22.29
N SER A 48 -31.01 20.80 -22.56
CA SER A 48 -30.79 19.98 -23.77
C SER A 48 -30.87 20.81 -25.05
N ARG A 49 -31.85 21.71 -25.17
CA ARG A 49 -31.98 22.61 -26.33
C ARG A 49 -30.83 23.60 -26.44
N ALA A 50 -30.28 24.08 -25.32
CA ALA A 50 -29.12 24.96 -25.32
C ALA A 50 -27.87 24.23 -25.80
N ILE A 51 -27.66 22.99 -25.34
CA ILE A 51 -26.57 22.11 -25.78
C ILE A 51 -26.68 21.86 -27.29
N GLU A 52 -27.85 21.46 -27.79
CA GLU A 52 -28.09 21.21 -29.22
C GLU A 52 -27.81 22.45 -30.10
N ARG A 53 -28.10 23.66 -29.61
CA ARG A 53 -27.77 24.90 -30.32
C ARG A 53 -26.28 25.14 -30.42
N VAL A 54 -25.53 24.88 -29.36
CA VAL A 54 -24.06 24.97 -29.37
C VAL A 54 -23.47 23.91 -30.30
N GLU A 55 -23.97 22.67 -30.24
CA GLU A 55 -23.59 21.60 -31.17
C GLU A 55 -23.81 22.02 -32.64
N ALA A 56 -24.98 22.59 -32.97
CA ALA A 56 -25.28 23.08 -34.31
C ALA A 56 -24.38 24.24 -34.74
N ALA A 57 -24.08 25.18 -33.83
CA ALA A 57 -23.23 26.33 -34.12
C ALA A 57 -21.78 25.91 -34.44
N PHE A 58 -21.20 25.01 -33.64
CA PHE A 58 -19.85 24.47 -33.90
C PHE A 58 -19.80 23.48 -35.07
N THR A 59 -20.94 22.86 -35.42
CA THR A 59 -21.09 22.10 -36.66
C THR A 59 -21.30 23.01 -37.88
N GLY A 60 -21.50 24.32 -37.70
CA GLY A 60 -21.49 25.32 -38.77
C GLY A 60 -20.08 25.61 -39.29
N ASN A 61 -19.94 26.13 -40.52
CA ASN A 61 -18.65 26.29 -41.20
C ASN A 61 -17.61 27.05 -40.39
N ASP A 62 -17.99 28.19 -39.80
CA ASP A 62 -17.04 29.03 -39.06
C ASP A 62 -16.61 28.40 -37.73
N GLY A 63 -17.56 27.85 -36.96
CA GLY A 63 -17.25 27.13 -35.72
C GLY A 63 -16.37 25.90 -35.96
N TRP A 64 -16.56 25.21 -37.07
CA TRP A 64 -15.71 24.09 -37.44
C TRP A 64 -14.32 24.48 -37.88
N GLN A 65 -14.12 25.64 -38.52
CA GLN A 65 -12.77 26.09 -38.85
C GLN A 65 -11.94 26.32 -37.59
N LEU A 66 -12.55 26.86 -36.53
CA LEU A 66 -11.91 26.99 -35.21
C LEU A 66 -11.52 25.61 -34.65
N LEU A 67 -12.45 24.66 -34.61
CA LEU A 67 -12.17 23.32 -34.09
C LEU A 67 -11.15 22.54 -34.94
N LYS A 68 -11.19 22.69 -36.26
CA LYS A 68 -10.24 22.05 -37.17
C LYS A 68 -8.81 22.57 -36.98
N HIS A 69 -8.65 23.82 -36.56
CA HIS A 69 -7.37 24.37 -36.16
C HIS A 69 -6.88 23.77 -34.83
N CYS A 70 -7.81 23.38 -33.94
CA CYS A 70 -7.48 22.84 -32.62
C CYS A 70 -7.15 21.33 -32.64
N PHE A 71 -7.83 20.55 -33.48
CA PHE A 71 -7.82 19.08 -33.39
C PHE A 71 -7.37 18.39 -34.70
N GLU A 72 -6.73 17.22 -34.54
CA GLU A 72 -6.45 16.24 -35.57
C GLU A 72 -7.73 15.44 -35.90
N ARG A 73 -7.87 15.04 -37.16
CA ARG A 73 -9.14 14.56 -37.69
C ARG A 73 -9.20 13.04 -37.61
N ASP A 74 -10.13 12.49 -36.83
CA ASP A 74 -10.38 11.03 -36.85
C ASP A 74 -11.86 10.59 -36.84
N VAL A 75 -12.84 11.51 -36.85
CA VAL A 75 -14.27 11.15 -36.78
C VAL A 75 -15.15 12.08 -37.64
N ASP A 76 -16.38 11.65 -37.90
CA ASP A 76 -17.47 12.50 -38.38
C ASP A 76 -17.61 13.81 -37.57
N ARG A 77 -17.83 14.93 -38.28
CA ARG A 77 -17.87 16.29 -37.73
C ARG A 77 -18.92 16.45 -36.64
N SER A 78 -20.15 16.00 -36.90
CA SER A 78 -21.27 16.15 -35.96
C SER A 78 -21.01 15.36 -34.69
N THR A 79 -20.50 14.14 -34.86
CA THR A 79 -20.13 13.26 -33.75
C THR A 79 -19.02 13.87 -32.88
N PHE A 80 -17.97 14.41 -33.50
CA PHE A 80 -16.86 15.04 -32.77
C PHE A 80 -17.31 16.26 -31.98
N VAL A 81 -18.06 17.18 -32.62
CA VAL A 81 -18.58 18.38 -31.96
C VAL A 81 -19.46 18.02 -30.77
N ARG A 82 -20.36 17.04 -30.91
CA ARG A 82 -21.20 16.56 -29.81
C ARG A 82 -20.38 16.07 -28.62
N ARG A 83 -19.30 15.32 -28.88
CA ARG A 83 -18.39 14.83 -27.83
C ARG A 83 -17.71 15.98 -27.11
N LEU A 84 -17.21 16.95 -27.87
CA LEU A 84 -16.52 18.12 -27.34
C LEU A 84 -17.45 19.01 -26.49
N VAL A 85 -18.62 19.36 -27.01
CA VAL A 85 -19.61 20.18 -26.28
C VAL A 85 -20.06 19.46 -25.01
N ARG A 86 -20.28 18.15 -25.07
CA ARG A 86 -20.62 17.34 -23.89
C ARG A 86 -19.52 17.38 -22.84
N ASN A 87 -18.26 17.24 -23.24
CA ASN A 87 -17.13 17.31 -22.31
C ASN A 87 -17.00 18.72 -21.69
N HIS A 88 -17.20 19.78 -22.48
CA HIS A 88 -17.26 21.16 -21.96
C HIS A 88 -18.38 21.35 -20.93
N VAL A 89 -19.58 20.84 -21.21
CA VAL A 89 -20.72 20.93 -20.29
C VAL A 89 -20.44 20.24 -18.94
N CYS A 90 -19.64 19.17 -18.95
CA CYS A 90 -19.23 18.48 -17.72
C CYS A 90 -18.33 19.34 -16.80
N THR A 91 -17.84 20.50 -17.27
CA THR A 91 -17.05 21.42 -16.43
C THR A 91 -17.87 22.24 -15.43
N THR A 92 -19.18 21.98 -15.34
CA THR A 92 -20.10 22.61 -14.38
C THR A 92 -20.88 21.53 -13.63
N PRO A 93 -21.32 21.75 -12.37
CA PRO A 93 -22.07 20.74 -11.61
C PRO A 93 -23.38 20.34 -12.27
N VAL A 94 -24.17 21.32 -12.73
CA VAL A 94 -25.45 21.08 -13.40
C VAL A 94 -25.25 20.31 -14.69
N GLY A 95 -24.23 20.68 -15.47
CA GLY A 95 -23.90 20.01 -16.72
C GLY A 95 -23.38 18.58 -16.51
N PHE A 96 -22.52 18.36 -15.53
CA PHE A 96 -22.04 17.04 -15.14
C PHE A 96 -23.19 16.10 -14.76
N GLU A 97 -24.08 16.55 -13.87
CA GLU A 97 -25.28 15.78 -13.51
C GLU A 97 -26.23 15.54 -14.68
N HIS A 98 -26.36 16.51 -15.60
CA HIS A 98 -27.16 16.34 -16.82
C HIS A 98 -26.59 15.22 -17.69
N VAL A 99 -25.26 15.15 -17.83
CA VAL A 99 -24.59 14.15 -18.66
C VAL A 99 -24.56 12.78 -17.99
N ARG A 100 -24.36 12.72 -16.67
CA ARG A 100 -24.32 11.48 -15.87
C ARG A 100 -25.62 10.67 -15.95
N ARG A 101 -26.76 11.34 -16.20
CA ARG A 101 -28.05 10.67 -16.48
C ARG A 101 -28.05 9.83 -17.77
N LYS A 102 -27.11 10.06 -18.67
CA LYS A 102 -27.02 9.39 -19.98
C LYS A 102 -25.74 8.58 -20.17
N MET A 103 -24.71 8.80 -19.36
CA MET A 103 -23.38 8.20 -19.51
C MET A 103 -22.73 7.95 -18.15
N SER A 104 -21.97 6.87 -18.03
CA SER A 104 -21.15 6.62 -16.83
C SER A 104 -19.89 7.49 -16.82
N GLU A 105 -19.30 7.68 -15.63
CA GLU A 105 -18.05 8.43 -15.47
C GLU A 105 -16.90 7.81 -16.27
N ALA A 106 -16.79 6.47 -16.30
CA ALA A 106 -15.81 5.78 -17.13
C ALA A 106 -15.96 6.07 -18.64
N GLN A 107 -17.19 6.26 -19.14
CA GLN A 107 -17.41 6.66 -20.53
C GLN A 107 -17.03 8.12 -20.77
N LEU A 108 -17.23 9.00 -19.78
CA LEU A 108 -16.81 10.40 -19.85
C LEU A 108 -15.30 10.56 -19.81
N ASP A 109 -14.63 9.75 -18.99
CA ASP A 109 -13.19 9.71 -18.90
C ASP A 109 -12.56 9.23 -20.22
N ALA A 110 -13.08 8.14 -20.81
CA ALA A 110 -12.65 7.68 -22.13
C ALA A 110 -12.88 8.73 -23.24
N LEU A 111 -13.97 9.51 -23.14
CA LEU A 111 -14.23 10.64 -24.04
C LEU A 111 -13.23 11.77 -23.87
N ALA A 112 -12.92 12.15 -22.62
CA ALA A 112 -11.91 13.15 -22.31
C ALA A 112 -10.54 12.73 -22.88
N THR A 113 -10.13 11.49 -22.65
CA THR A 113 -8.88 10.92 -23.20
C THR A 113 -8.83 11.03 -24.73
N GLN A 114 -9.90 10.64 -25.44
CA GLN A 114 -9.95 10.72 -26.91
C GLN A 114 -9.86 12.16 -27.42
N LEU A 115 -10.49 13.12 -26.73
CA LEU A 115 -10.43 14.52 -27.11
C LEU A 115 -9.04 15.10 -26.85
N SER A 116 -8.43 14.78 -25.72
CA SER A 116 -7.05 15.18 -25.38
C SER A 116 -6.05 14.61 -26.38
N SER A 117 -6.16 13.34 -26.76
CA SER A 117 -5.26 12.71 -27.75
C SER A 117 -5.45 13.27 -29.17
N ALA A 118 -6.60 13.86 -29.46
CA ALA A 118 -6.88 14.49 -30.75
C ALA A 118 -6.38 15.94 -30.83
N LEU A 119 -5.84 16.54 -29.77
CA LEU A 119 -5.28 17.89 -29.83
C LEU A 119 -4.09 17.93 -30.78
N ARG A 120 -4.03 18.96 -31.63
CA ARG A 120 -2.83 19.18 -32.44
C ARG A 120 -1.65 19.56 -31.54
N PRO A 121 -0.41 19.17 -31.91
CA PRO A 121 0.78 19.44 -31.10
C PRO A 121 0.93 20.91 -30.67
N HIS A 122 0.81 21.85 -31.61
CA HIS A 122 0.94 23.29 -31.31
C HIS A 122 -0.15 23.83 -30.35
N ILE A 123 -1.33 23.21 -30.32
CA ILE A 123 -2.43 23.61 -29.43
C ILE A 123 -2.20 23.05 -28.03
N ARG A 124 -1.71 21.81 -27.93
CA ARG A 124 -1.25 21.23 -26.65
C ARG A 124 -0.13 22.08 -26.06
N GLU A 125 0.86 22.46 -26.87
CA GLU A 125 1.96 23.33 -26.45
C GLU A 125 1.43 24.68 -25.94
N GLU A 126 0.51 25.32 -26.66
CA GLU A 126 -0.09 26.58 -26.22
C GLU A 126 -0.85 26.44 -24.88
N ILE A 127 -1.59 25.34 -24.68
CA ILE A 127 -2.26 25.05 -23.39
C ILE A 127 -1.22 24.99 -22.26
N VAL A 128 -0.14 24.25 -22.47
CA VAL A 128 0.93 24.07 -21.48
C VAL A 128 1.68 25.38 -21.19
N ASP A 129 1.93 26.19 -22.20
CA ASP A 129 2.65 27.46 -22.04
C ASP A 129 1.83 28.50 -21.25
N ARG A 130 0.49 28.50 -21.41
CA ARG A 130 -0.41 29.36 -20.63
C ARG A 130 -0.34 29.10 -19.13
N TRP A 131 -0.03 27.88 -18.69
CA TRP A 131 0.09 27.56 -17.26
C TRP A 131 1.19 28.33 -16.53
N SER A 132 2.16 28.86 -17.27
CA SER A 132 3.23 29.71 -16.71
C SER A 132 2.85 31.19 -16.64
N GLN A 133 1.67 31.58 -17.13
CA GLN A 133 1.21 32.97 -17.14
C GLN A 133 0.60 33.36 -15.79
N ALA A 134 0.72 34.64 -15.43
CA ALA A 134 0.17 35.16 -14.17
C ALA A 134 -1.36 35.32 -14.22
N GLU A 135 -1.93 35.49 -15.42
CA GLU A 135 -3.36 35.63 -15.69
C GLU A 135 -3.73 34.78 -16.91
N ASP A 136 -4.99 34.37 -17.00
CA ASP A 136 -5.52 33.51 -18.08
C ASP A 136 -4.70 32.23 -18.31
N THR A 137 -4.46 31.49 -17.22
CA THR A 137 -3.77 30.19 -17.29
C THR A 137 -4.56 29.17 -18.12
N GLY A 138 -5.85 29.43 -18.34
CA GLY A 138 -6.79 28.49 -18.94
C GLY A 138 -7.06 27.27 -18.06
N VAL A 139 -6.59 27.25 -16.81
CA VAL A 139 -6.86 26.18 -15.85
C VAL A 139 -8.08 26.57 -15.03
N HIS A 140 -9.05 25.67 -14.93
CA HIS A 140 -10.24 25.88 -14.13
C HIS A 140 -10.39 24.74 -13.15
N LEU A 141 -10.75 25.07 -11.91
CA LEU A 141 -11.23 24.10 -10.95
C LEU A 141 -12.75 24.14 -10.94
N THR A 142 -13.38 23.03 -11.31
CA THR A 142 -14.84 22.94 -11.30
C THR A 142 -15.33 22.76 -9.86
N GLU A 143 -16.53 23.23 -9.55
CA GLU A 143 -17.15 23.02 -8.22
C GLU A 143 -17.33 21.53 -7.88
N GLY A 144 -17.35 20.65 -8.89
CA GLY A 144 -17.35 19.19 -8.72
C GLY A 144 -15.97 18.58 -8.46
N GLY A 145 -14.91 19.37 -8.33
CA GLY A 145 -13.56 18.90 -8.02
C GLY A 145 -12.76 18.37 -9.22
N PHE A 146 -13.18 18.66 -10.45
CA PHE A 146 -12.41 18.31 -11.66
C PHE A 146 -11.54 19.47 -12.12
N ILE A 147 -10.39 19.14 -12.71
CA ILE A 147 -9.53 20.08 -13.43
C ILE A 147 -10.03 20.17 -14.87
N ALA A 148 -10.23 21.38 -15.37
CA ALA A 148 -10.55 21.61 -16.77
C ALA A 148 -9.56 22.59 -17.40
N VAL A 149 -9.25 22.40 -18.68
CA VAL A 149 -8.35 23.28 -19.44
C VAL A 149 -9.09 23.93 -20.60
N GLY A 150 -8.93 25.24 -20.75
CA GLY A 150 -9.46 25.99 -21.89
C GLY A 150 -8.78 25.58 -23.19
N ILE A 151 -9.55 25.52 -24.28
CA ILE A 151 -9.01 25.25 -25.61
C ILE A 151 -8.69 26.60 -26.27
N PRO A 152 -7.41 26.87 -26.62
CA PRO A 152 -7.01 28.11 -27.26
C PRO A 152 -7.87 28.53 -28.44
N GLY A 153 -8.23 29.82 -28.48
CA GLY A 153 -9.04 30.39 -29.55
C GLY A 153 -10.54 30.01 -29.52
N THR A 154 -11.01 29.36 -28.45
CA THR A 154 -12.42 29.00 -28.27
C THR A 154 -12.88 29.24 -26.84
N ASP A 155 -14.20 29.32 -26.63
CA ASP A 155 -14.82 29.37 -25.29
C ASP A 155 -15.03 27.96 -24.68
N LEU A 156 -14.53 26.92 -25.33
CA LEU A 156 -14.71 25.53 -24.92
C LEU A 156 -13.60 25.10 -23.97
N ARG A 157 -13.92 24.11 -23.13
CA ARG A 157 -13.03 23.56 -22.11
C ARG A 157 -13.00 22.04 -22.23
N LEU A 158 -11.84 21.46 -21.94
CA LEU A 158 -11.65 20.03 -21.79
C LEU A 158 -11.59 19.68 -20.31
N SER A 159 -12.54 18.88 -19.82
CA SER A 159 -12.49 18.30 -18.49
C SER A 159 -11.45 17.18 -18.47
N LEU A 160 -10.41 17.34 -17.66
CA LEU A 160 -9.35 16.36 -17.45
C LEU A 160 -9.72 15.49 -16.25
N MET A 161 -10.43 14.40 -16.55
CA MET A 161 -10.73 13.34 -15.59
C MET A 161 -9.50 12.40 -15.47
N ASP A 162 -9.64 11.27 -14.77
CA ASP A 162 -8.55 10.36 -14.46
C ASP A 162 -7.64 10.02 -15.66
N ALA A 163 -8.18 9.43 -16.73
CA ALA A 163 -7.45 9.06 -17.93
C ALA A 163 -7.01 10.25 -18.79
N GLY A 164 -7.59 11.44 -18.58
CA GLY A 164 -7.14 12.69 -19.19
C GLY A 164 -5.67 13.02 -18.90
N PHE A 165 -5.15 12.61 -17.73
CA PHE A 165 -3.74 12.78 -17.34
C PHE A 165 -2.85 11.56 -17.63
N SER A 166 -3.41 10.47 -18.15
CA SER A 166 -2.64 9.26 -18.47
C SER A 166 -1.77 9.45 -19.72
N HIS A 167 -0.93 8.45 -20.01
CA HIS A 167 -0.17 8.35 -21.26
C HIS A 167 -1.05 8.35 -22.53
N ARG A 168 -2.35 8.02 -22.40
CA ARG A 168 -3.33 8.09 -23.51
C ARG A 168 -4.03 9.44 -23.60
N GLY A 169 -3.89 10.29 -22.58
CA GLY A 169 -4.49 11.62 -22.50
C GLY A 169 -3.49 12.70 -22.91
N LEU A 170 -3.32 13.74 -22.09
CA LEU A 170 -2.36 14.82 -22.35
C LEU A 170 -0.90 14.38 -22.35
N ASN A 171 -0.60 13.23 -21.72
CA ASN A 171 0.74 12.66 -21.61
C ASN A 171 1.77 13.72 -21.19
N LEU A 172 1.58 14.29 -19.99
CA LEU A 172 2.39 15.39 -19.49
C LEU A 172 3.74 14.86 -19.00
N THR A 173 4.80 15.57 -19.35
CA THR A 173 6.15 15.36 -18.78
C THR A 173 6.21 15.91 -17.36
N GLN A 174 7.23 15.52 -16.59
CA GLN A 174 7.45 16.01 -15.23
C GLN A 174 7.45 17.56 -15.14
N ALA A 175 8.10 18.22 -16.11
CA ALA A 175 8.17 19.68 -16.17
C ALA A 175 6.79 20.31 -16.41
N GLU A 176 5.96 19.71 -17.26
CA GLU A 176 4.64 20.22 -17.58
C GLU A 176 3.65 20.01 -16.44
N VAL A 177 3.70 18.86 -15.76
CA VAL A 177 2.90 18.63 -14.56
C VAL A 177 3.32 19.59 -13.45
N THR A 178 4.62 19.84 -13.28
CA THR A 178 5.12 20.83 -12.32
C THR A 178 4.55 22.22 -12.62
N ARG A 179 4.53 22.64 -13.90
CA ARG A 179 3.90 23.91 -14.30
C ARG A 179 2.40 23.92 -14.00
N LEU A 180 1.69 22.83 -14.28
CA LEU A 180 0.25 22.73 -13.98
C LEU A 180 -0.03 22.86 -12.48
N LEU A 181 0.76 22.19 -11.64
CA LEU A 181 0.62 22.26 -10.18
C LEU A 181 0.89 23.67 -9.63
N LEU A 182 1.78 24.43 -10.27
CA LEU A 182 2.10 25.82 -9.93
C LEU A 182 1.16 26.83 -10.60
N ALA A 183 0.33 26.41 -11.55
CA ALA A 183 -0.61 27.29 -12.23
C ALA A 183 -1.71 27.75 -11.26
N ARG A 184 -2.18 28.99 -11.45
CA ARG A 184 -3.34 29.52 -10.73
C ARG A 184 -4.62 29.12 -11.46
N PRO A 185 -5.52 28.32 -10.86
CA PRO A 185 -6.83 28.07 -11.43
C PRO A 185 -7.70 29.34 -11.40
N ASP A 186 -8.55 29.53 -12.40
CA ASP A 186 -9.48 30.63 -12.45
C ASP A 186 -10.44 30.63 -11.25
N GLY A 187 -10.67 31.82 -10.69
CA GLY A 187 -11.51 32.03 -9.52
C GLY A 187 -10.82 31.80 -8.17
N MET A 188 -9.57 31.33 -8.15
CA MET A 188 -8.80 31.22 -6.92
C MET A 188 -8.22 32.57 -6.44
N PRO A 189 -7.99 32.73 -5.13
CA PRO A 189 -7.33 33.92 -4.59
C PRO A 189 -5.95 34.18 -5.24
N PRO A 190 -5.50 35.44 -5.32
CA PRO A 190 -4.16 35.76 -5.81
C PRO A 190 -3.08 34.99 -5.04
N GLY A 191 -2.20 34.30 -5.77
CA GLY A 191 -1.10 33.52 -5.21
C GLY A 191 -1.44 32.07 -4.86
N ALA A 192 -2.71 31.67 -4.88
CA ALA A 192 -3.10 30.26 -4.72
C ALA A 192 -2.86 29.48 -6.01
N THR A 193 -2.27 28.30 -5.87
CA THR A 193 -1.92 27.39 -6.96
C THR A 193 -2.83 26.17 -7.00
N LEU A 194 -2.76 25.39 -8.08
CA LEU A 194 -3.47 24.11 -8.15
C LEU A 194 -3.01 23.14 -7.04
N LEU A 195 -1.72 23.15 -6.69
CA LEU A 195 -1.18 22.35 -5.59
C LEU A 195 -1.89 22.65 -4.25
N ASP A 196 -2.20 23.92 -3.97
CA ASP A 196 -2.93 24.32 -2.77
C ASP A 196 -4.37 23.81 -2.74
N ALA A 197 -4.97 23.58 -3.90
CA ALA A 197 -6.32 23.04 -4.04
C ALA A 197 -6.37 21.50 -3.91
N MET A 198 -5.25 20.81 -4.13
CA MET A 198 -5.21 19.34 -4.17
C MET A 198 -5.68 18.62 -2.90
N PRO A 199 -5.46 19.12 -1.66
CA PRO A 199 -5.97 18.45 -0.47
C PRO A 199 -7.49 18.28 -0.49
N ALA A 200 -8.24 19.28 -0.97
CA ALA A 200 -9.69 19.17 -1.14
C ALA A 200 -10.03 18.17 -2.27
N LEU A 201 -9.32 18.25 -3.39
CA LEU A 201 -9.52 17.32 -4.51
C LEU A 201 -9.24 15.87 -4.17
N THR A 202 -8.31 15.61 -3.24
CA THR A 202 -7.94 14.25 -2.85
C THR A 202 -9.08 13.52 -2.13
N GLN A 203 -10.00 14.25 -1.50
CA GLN A 203 -11.15 13.65 -0.81
C GLN A 203 -12.15 13.04 -1.79
N ASP A 204 -12.40 13.73 -2.91
CA ASP A 204 -13.39 13.33 -3.91
C ASP A 204 -12.78 12.62 -5.13
N HIS A 205 -11.54 12.97 -5.49
CA HIS A 205 -10.84 12.57 -6.72
C HIS A 205 -9.38 12.16 -6.46
N ALA A 206 -9.19 11.22 -5.52
CA ALA A 206 -7.87 10.74 -5.12
C ALA A 206 -7.02 10.22 -6.30
N LEU A 207 -7.63 9.60 -7.31
CA LEU A 207 -6.92 9.04 -8.47
C LEU A 207 -6.29 10.11 -9.37
N VAL A 208 -6.99 11.22 -9.62
CA VAL A 208 -6.43 12.39 -10.33
C VAL A 208 -5.22 12.92 -9.57
N CYS A 209 -5.36 13.10 -8.25
CA CYS A 209 -4.28 13.62 -7.41
C CYS A 209 -3.07 12.70 -7.41
N PHE A 210 -3.30 11.39 -7.29
CA PHE A 210 -2.27 10.37 -7.35
C PHE A 210 -1.49 10.40 -8.66
N ARG A 211 -2.18 10.55 -9.79
CA ARG A 211 -1.55 10.65 -11.11
C ARG A 211 -0.72 11.91 -11.29
N LEU A 212 -1.26 13.06 -10.89
CA LEU A 212 -0.53 14.31 -11.00
C LEU A 212 0.71 14.32 -10.11
N ILE A 213 0.60 13.92 -8.85
CA ILE A 213 1.77 13.84 -7.97
C ILE A 213 2.76 12.78 -8.48
N GLY A 214 2.29 11.61 -8.89
CA GLY A 214 3.14 10.56 -9.46
C GLY A 214 3.93 11.03 -10.69
N ALA A 215 3.31 11.82 -11.57
CA ALA A 215 3.94 12.38 -12.76
C ALA A 215 4.83 13.61 -12.49
N ALA A 216 4.57 14.36 -11.41
CA ALA A 216 5.45 15.43 -10.93
C ALA A 216 6.77 14.91 -10.33
N LEU A 217 6.79 13.62 -9.95
CA LEU A 217 7.96 12.94 -9.43
C LEU A 217 8.82 12.38 -10.57
N GLY A 218 10.12 12.63 -10.48
CA GLY A 218 11.10 12.07 -11.40
C GLY A 218 11.19 10.55 -11.23
N ALA A 219 11.85 9.87 -12.16
CA ALA A 219 12.04 8.43 -12.09
C ALA A 219 12.75 7.99 -10.79
N ASP A 220 13.58 8.84 -10.19
CA ASP A 220 14.25 8.60 -8.90
C ASP A 220 13.44 9.10 -7.68
N GLY A 221 12.19 9.55 -7.90
CA GLY A 221 11.32 10.17 -6.88
C GLY A 221 11.67 11.62 -6.57
N SER A 222 12.35 12.36 -7.46
CA SER A 222 12.77 13.75 -7.22
C SER A 222 11.68 14.74 -7.60
N LEU A 223 11.66 15.89 -6.92
CA LEU A 223 10.80 17.01 -7.27
C LEU A 223 11.61 18.04 -8.04
N LEU A 224 10.98 18.65 -9.04
CA LEU A 224 11.52 19.84 -9.68
C LEU A 224 11.42 21.05 -8.73
N PRO A 225 12.33 22.04 -8.86
CA PRO A 225 12.28 23.25 -8.06
C PRO A 225 10.94 23.99 -8.21
N GLY A 226 10.47 24.60 -7.11
CA GLY A 226 9.26 25.43 -7.09
C GLY A 226 8.06 24.79 -6.41
N LEU A 227 7.97 23.45 -6.39
CA LEU A 227 6.94 22.76 -5.61
C LEU A 227 7.30 22.76 -4.13
N ASP A 228 6.36 23.14 -3.26
CA ASP A 228 6.53 23.01 -1.81
C ASP A 228 6.62 21.52 -1.43
N PRO A 229 7.76 21.05 -0.87
CA PRO A 229 7.91 19.67 -0.47
C PRO A 229 6.88 19.21 0.58
N ALA A 230 6.42 20.12 1.46
CA ALA A 230 5.47 19.79 2.50
C ALA A 230 4.06 19.57 1.94
N ALA A 231 3.58 20.49 1.09
CA ALA A 231 2.32 20.34 0.36
C ALA A 231 2.30 19.06 -0.50
N VAL A 232 3.36 18.81 -1.27
CA VAL A 232 3.47 17.60 -2.09
C VAL A 232 3.42 16.34 -1.22
N ARG A 233 4.16 16.31 -0.10
CA ARG A 233 4.14 15.16 0.82
C ARG A 233 2.74 14.90 1.36
N SER A 234 2.02 15.95 1.77
CA SER A 234 0.67 15.84 2.30
C SER A 234 -0.30 15.26 1.26
N VAL A 235 -0.28 15.79 0.03
CA VAL A 235 -1.14 15.31 -1.05
C VAL A 235 -0.78 13.89 -1.47
N ALA A 236 0.52 13.58 -1.59
CA ALA A 236 1.01 12.24 -1.93
C ALA A 236 0.52 11.20 -0.91
N ALA A 237 0.65 11.50 0.38
CA ALA A 237 0.22 10.63 1.46
C ALA A 237 -1.30 10.41 1.44
N ALA A 238 -2.08 11.49 1.35
CA ALA A 238 -3.54 11.41 1.32
C ALA A 238 -4.05 10.62 0.09
N ALA A 239 -3.48 10.87 -1.09
CA ALA A 239 -3.86 10.17 -2.32
C ALA A 239 -3.46 8.69 -2.27
N HIS A 240 -2.28 8.37 -1.73
CA HIS A 240 -1.84 6.99 -1.52
C HIS A 240 -2.75 6.24 -0.55
N ASP A 241 -3.10 6.85 0.59
CA ASP A 241 -3.94 6.21 1.60
C ASP A 241 -5.36 5.94 1.06
N ALA A 242 -5.95 6.91 0.36
CA ALA A 242 -7.26 6.77 -0.27
C ALA A 242 -7.30 5.67 -1.35
N LEU A 243 -6.17 5.42 -2.04
CA LEU A 243 -6.04 4.42 -3.09
C LEU A 243 -5.33 3.14 -2.63
N SER A 244 -5.02 3.02 -1.34
CA SER A 244 -4.48 1.80 -0.75
C SER A 244 -5.34 0.55 -0.98
N PRO A 245 -6.70 0.62 -1.05
CA PRO A 245 -7.52 -0.55 -1.35
C PRO A 245 -7.65 -0.84 -2.86
N LEU A 246 -7.25 0.10 -3.73
CA LEU A 246 -7.48 0.04 -5.17
C LEU A 246 -6.23 -0.46 -5.91
N SER A 247 -6.39 -1.47 -6.75
CA SER A 247 -5.38 -1.93 -7.70
C SER A 247 -5.12 -0.83 -8.74
N GLY A 248 -4.05 -0.07 -8.53
CA GLY A 248 -3.67 1.08 -9.37
C GLY A 248 -2.78 0.70 -10.55
N THR A 249 -2.38 1.72 -11.33
CA THR A 249 -1.41 1.62 -12.43
C THR A 249 0.03 1.66 -11.92
N LEU A 250 0.93 0.86 -12.50
CA LEU A 250 2.34 0.72 -12.05
C LEU A 250 3.18 2.01 -12.23
N ALA A 251 2.88 2.79 -13.27
CA ALA A 251 3.70 3.92 -13.72
C ALA A 251 3.85 5.01 -12.65
N GLU A 252 2.81 5.24 -11.84
CA GLU A 252 2.78 6.27 -10.81
C GLU A 252 3.23 5.75 -9.43
N ARG A 253 3.01 4.46 -9.16
CA ARG A 253 3.40 3.82 -7.88
C ARG A 253 4.92 3.72 -7.73
N GLU A 254 5.67 3.51 -8.82
CA GLU A 254 7.13 3.41 -8.76
C GLU A 254 7.84 4.72 -8.33
N PRO A 255 7.56 5.89 -8.95
CA PRO A 255 8.08 7.17 -8.48
C PRO A 255 7.66 7.49 -7.04
N LEU A 256 6.40 7.21 -6.67
CA LEU A 256 5.89 7.44 -5.31
C LEU A 256 6.62 6.61 -4.26
N ALA A 257 6.87 5.33 -4.51
CA ALA A 257 7.63 4.48 -3.60
C ALA A 257 9.04 5.06 -3.32
N ARG A 258 9.70 5.57 -4.37
CA ARG A 258 11.05 6.18 -4.26
C ARG A 258 10.98 7.53 -3.53
N TYR A 259 9.95 8.32 -3.79
CA TYR A 259 9.70 9.58 -3.11
C TYR A 259 9.48 9.37 -1.60
N PHE A 260 8.58 8.46 -1.21
CA PHE A 260 8.31 8.16 0.20
C PHE A 260 9.59 7.72 0.93
N HIS A 261 10.39 6.85 0.31
CA HIS A 261 11.69 6.49 0.86
C HIS A 261 12.61 7.70 1.07
N ARG A 262 12.71 8.58 0.06
CA ARG A 262 13.55 9.79 0.14
C ARG A 262 13.13 10.73 1.26
N VAL A 263 11.83 10.88 1.50
CA VAL A 263 11.30 11.75 2.58
C VAL A 263 11.20 11.04 3.95
N GLY A 264 11.68 9.80 4.04
CA GLY A 264 11.70 9.01 5.28
C GLY A 264 10.35 8.42 5.70
N ASP A 265 9.36 8.37 4.79
CA ASP A 265 8.08 7.67 5.02
C ASP A 265 8.20 6.20 4.60
N ASP A 266 8.94 5.43 5.40
CA ASP A 266 9.21 4.02 5.09
C ASP A 266 7.93 3.18 5.09
N LEU A 267 6.89 3.52 5.86
CA LEU A 267 5.62 2.77 5.86
C LEU A 267 4.93 2.84 4.48
N ARG A 268 4.74 4.04 3.92
CA ARG A 268 4.12 4.20 2.61
C ARG A 268 5.01 3.73 1.46
N ALA A 269 6.34 3.83 1.62
CA ALA A 269 7.28 3.23 0.68
C ALA A 269 7.10 1.70 0.61
N GLY A 270 6.99 1.05 1.77
CA GLY A 270 6.72 -0.39 1.89
C GLY A 270 5.39 -0.79 1.25
N GLN A 271 4.31 -0.08 1.57
CA GLN A 271 2.98 -0.30 1.00
C GLN A 271 2.97 -0.13 -0.53
N SER A 272 3.65 0.89 -1.04
CA SER A 272 3.76 1.14 -2.48
C SER A 272 4.49 -0.01 -3.19
N ARG A 273 5.60 -0.50 -2.62
CA ARG A 273 6.35 -1.65 -3.16
C ARG A 273 5.55 -2.95 -3.11
N GLN A 274 4.82 -3.19 -2.02
CA GLN A 274 3.92 -4.33 -1.90
C GLN A 274 2.82 -4.28 -2.98
N ALA A 275 2.20 -3.11 -3.18
CA ALA A 275 1.17 -2.94 -4.21
C ALA A 275 1.73 -3.19 -5.61
N ILE A 276 2.92 -2.67 -5.92
CA ILE A 276 3.62 -2.93 -7.20
C ILE A 276 3.83 -4.42 -7.42
N ALA A 277 4.36 -5.14 -6.42
CA ALA A 277 4.57 -6.58 -6.51
C ALA A 277 3.26 -7.33 -6.77
N THR A 278 2.19 -7.00 -6.02
CA THR A 278 0.87 -7.62 -6.21
C THR A 278 0.27 -7.34 -7.59
N ILE A 279 0.39 -6.12 -8.12
CA ILE A 279 -0.08 -5.78 -9.47
C ILE A 279 0.69 -6.57 -10.52
N ARG A 280 2.01 -6.67 -10.39
CA ARG A 280 2.86 -7.45 -11.30
C ARG A 280 2.51 -8.94 -11.28
N GLU A 281 2.25 -9.51 -10.11
CA GLU A 281 1.80 -10.92 -9.97
C GLU A 281 0.49 -11.19 -10.71
N GLN A 282 -0.40 -10.20 -10.78
CA GLN A 282 -1.71 -10.29 -11.44
C GLN A 282 -1.67 -9.95 -12.94
N THR A 283 -0.61 -9.29 -13.41
CA THR A 283 -0.48 -8.82 -14.80
C THR A 283 0.11 -9.93 -15.67
N SER A 284 -0.40 -10.10 -16.90
CA SER A 284 0.12 -11.13 -17.79
C SER A 284 1.58 -10.83 -18.19
N ALA A 285 2.41 -11.87 -18.31
CA ALA A 285 3.86 -11.68 -18.52
C ALA A 285 4.23 -10.93 -19.82
N GLN A 286 3.33 -10.88 -20.81
CA GLN A 286 3.51 -10.12 -22.05
C GLN A 286 3.17 -8.63 -21.90
N GLU A 287 2.40 -8.24 -20.89
CA GLU A 287 1.97 -6.85 -20.65
C GLU A 287 2.88 -6.09 -19.68
N ASP A 288 3.69 -6.80 -18.87
CA ASP A 288 4.51 -6.19 -17.79
C ASP A 288 5.92 -5.75 -18.22
N LEU A 289 6.41 -6.23 -19.37
CA LEU A 289 7.71 -5.86 -19.93
C LEU A 289 7.53 -5.14 -21.28
N PRO A 290 7.90 -3.86 -21.40
CA PRO A 290 8.02 -3.19 -22.68
C PRO A 290 8.96 -3.98 -23.60
N SER A 291 8.65 -4.05 -24.90
CA SER A 291 9.44 -4.82 -25.86
C SER A 291 10.93 -4.44 -25.88
N ASP A 292 11.25 -3.19 -25.54
CA ASP A 292 12.62 -2.67 -25.44
C ASP A 292 13.40 -3.21 -24.24
N ASP A 293 12.71 -3.56 -23.14
CA ASP A 293 13.33 -4.20 -21.98
C ASP A 293 13.57 -5.69 -22.25
N ILE A 294 12.64 -6.35 -22.96
CA ILE A 294 12.80 -7.74 -23.43
C ILE A 294 14.02 -7.85 -24.35
N ALA A 295 14.14 -6.90 -25.29
CA ALA A 295 15.26 -6.83 -26.23
C ALA A 295 16.60 -6.54 -25.52
N ARG A 296 16.63 -5.60 -24.57
CA ARG A 296 17.84 -5.28 -23.78
C ARG A 296 18.28 -6.42 -22.86
N ALA A 297 17.34 -7.16 -22.28
CA ALA A 297 17.63 -8.31 -21.44
C ALA A 297 17.90 -9.60 -22.24
N MET A 298 17.85 -9.55 -23.58
CA MET A 298 18.08 -10.68 -24.49
C MET A 298 17.23 -11.92 -24.13
N LEU A 299 15.98 -11.71 -23.70
CA LEU A 299 15.10 -12.81 -23.28
C LEU A 299 14.59 -13.55 -24.51
N ALA A 300 15.10 -14.77 -24.72
CA ALA A 300 14.93 -15.53 -25.97
C ALA A 300 13.61 -16.32 -26.04
N SER A 301 12.95 -16.55 -24.90
CA SER A 301 11.71 -17.32 -24.81
C SER A 301 10.66 -16.67 -23.92
N GLY A 302 9.39 -17.04 -24.10
CA GLY A 302 8.30 -16.62 -23.21
C GLY A 302 8.46 -17.15 -21.76
N GLU A 303 9.26 -18.18 -21.54
CA GLU A 303 9.60 -18.66 -20.20
C GLU A 303 10.63 -17.74 -19.52
N ASP A 304 11.61 -17.23 -20.28
CA ASP A 304 12.59 -16.26 -19.77
C ASP A 304 11.92 -14.94 -19.37
N VAL A 305 10.94 -14.49 -20.15
CA VAL A 305 10.10 -13.32 -19.83
C VAL A 305 9.30 -13.55 -18.53
N ARG A 306 8.68 -14.73 -18.37
CA ARG A 306 7.98 -15.07 -17.12
C ARG A 306 8.92 -15.11 -15.92
N ARG A 307 10.10 -15.71 -16.06
CA ARG A 307 11.11 -15.76 -14.99
C ARG A 307 11.61 -14.36 -14.62
N ALA A 308 11.91 -13.51 -15.60
CA ALA A 308 12.34 -12.14 -15.38
C ALA A 308 11.26 -11.31 -14.64
N ASN A 309 9.99 -11.46 -15.01
CA ASN A 309 8.89 -10.81 -14.29
C ASN A 309 8.74 -11.32 -12.86
N GLY A 310 8.82 -12.64 -12.66
CA GLY A 310 8.85 -13.24 -11.33
C GLY A 310 9.97 -12.66 -10.46
N LEU A 311 11.19 -12.53 -10.99
CA LEU A 311 12.29 -11.92 -10.26
C LEU A 311 12.02 -10.45 -9.88
N ARG A 312 11.38 -9.66 -10.75
CA ARG A 312 10.99 -8.27 -10.43
C ARG A 312 9.99 -8.22 -9.28
N VAL A 313 9.00 -9.12 -9.27
CA VAL A 313 8.08 -9.30 -8.14
C VAL A 313 8.87 -9.56 -6.86
N GLY A 314 9.80 -10.53 -6.88
CA GLY A 314 10.64 -10.86 -5.73
C GLY A 314 11.46 -9.68 -5.22
N ILE A 315 12.01 -8.86 -6.13
CA ILE A 315 12.75 -7.64 -5.80
C ILE A 315 11.85 -6.60 -5.13
N ASP A 316 10.64 -6.36 -5.64
CA ASP A 316 9.72 -5.39 -5.04
C ASP A 316 9.16 -5.90 -3.69
N ARG A 317 8.92 -7.20 -3.52
CA ARG A 317 8.62 -7.83 -2.21
C ARG A 317 9.76 -7.63 -1.22
N HIS A 318 11.01 -7.89 -1.62
CA HIS A 318 12.19 -7.66 -0.78
C HIS A 318 12.33 -6.19 -0.37
N ARG A 319 12.11 -5.24 -1.31
CA ARG A 319 12.12 -3.80 -1.01
C ARG A 319 11.00 -3.40 -0.06
N ALA A 320 9.80 -3.96 -0.24
CA ALA A 320 8.69 -3.74 0.69
C ALA A 320 9.07 -4.18 2.11
N ALA A 321 9.67 -5.37 2.24
CA ALA A 321 10.14 -5.91 3.50
C ALA A 321 11.18 -5.00 4.18
N PHE A 322 12.18 -4.53 3.42
CA PHE A 322 13.19 -3.58 3.91
C PHE A 322 12.57 -2.29 4.47
N HIS A 323 11.58 -1.73 3.78
CA HIS A 323 10.90 -0.54 4.25
C HIS A 323 10.02 -0.80 5.48
N TYR A 324 9.30 -1.93 5.53
CA TYR A 324 8.55 -2.31 6.72
C TYR A 324 9.45 -2.53 7.95
N ASP A 325 10.63 -3.09 7.76
CA ASP A 325 11.62 -3.23 8.84
C ASP A 325 12.05 -1.86 9.38
N ARG A 326 12.38 -0.92 8.49
CA ARG A 326 12.71 0.47 8.87
C ARG A 326 11.54 1.22 9.53
N ALA A 327 10.31 0.88 9.17
CA ALA A 327 9.10 1.41 9.79
C ALA A 327 8.72 0.72 11.11
N ALA A 328 9.60 -0.14 11.65
CA ALA A 328 9.36 -0.93 12.86
C ALA A 328 8.09 -1.81 12.77
N GLN A 329 7.83 -2.39 11.59
CA GLN A 329 6.73 -3.32 11.32
C GLN A 329 7.27 -4.73 11.07
N PRO A 330 7.82 -5.43 12.09
CA PRO A 330 8.53 -6.70 11.90
C PRO A 330 7.66 -7.80 11.29
N ARG A 331 6.37 -7.86 11.63
CA ARG A 331 5.43 -8.84 11.06
C ARG A 331 5.25 -8.64 9.56
N LEU A 332 4.95 -7.41 9.13
CA LEU A 332 4.82 -7.08 7.70
C LEU A 332 6.13 -7.30 6.95
N ALA A 333 7.28 -6.99 7.58
CA ALA A 333 8.59 -7.25 7.00
C ALA A 333 8.82 -8.76 6.80
N ALA A 334 8.52 -9.59 7.81
CA ALA A 334 8.62 -11.04 7.72
C ALA A 334 7.75 -11.61 6.58
N GLU A 335 6.48 -11.20 6.50
CA GLU A 335 5.55 -11.63 5.44
C GLU A 335 6.10 -11.33 4.04
N GLN A 336 6.63 -10.11 3.83
CA GLN A 336 7.18 -9.73 2.53
C GLN A 336 8.52 -10.41 2.23
N TYR A 337 9.38 -10.64 3.24
CA TYR A 337 10.61 -11.43 3.07
C TYR A 337 10.30 -12.88 2.70
N LEU A 338 9.31 -13.52 3.33
CA LEU A 338 8.85 -14.87 2.99
C LEU A 338 8.31 -14.93 1.56
N ALA A 339 7.45 -13.98 1.19
CA ALA A 339 6.93 -13.90 -0.17
C ALA A 339 8.06 -13.74 -1.20
N ALA A 340 9.05 -12.88 -0.93
CA ALA A 340 10.23 -12.71 -1.79
C ALA A 340 11.05 -14.01 -1.89
N ALA A 341 11.29 -14.69 -0.76
CA ALA A 341 12.07 -15.92 -0.71
C ALA A 341 11.45 -17.02 -1.59
N ASN A 342 10.14 -17.23 -1.49
CA ASN A 342 9.40 -18.19 -2.32
C ASN A 342 9.57 -17.93 -3.82
N VAL A 343 9.53 -16.65 -4.22
CA VAL A 343 9.74 -16.24 -5.61
C VAL A 343 11.17 -16.53 -6.08
N PHE A 344 12.19 -16.23 -5.25
CA PHE A 344 13.58 -16.53 -5.58
C PHE A 344 13.88 -18.03 -5.63
N VAL A 345 13.26 -18.84 -4.75
CA VAL A 345 13.33 -20.31 -4.83
C VAL A 345 12.79 -20.80 -6.17
N ALA A 346 11.59 -20.34 -6.57
CA ALA A 346 10.98 -20.72 -7.84
C ALA A 346 11.81 -20.30 -9.06
N ALA A 347 12.56 -19.19 -8.94
CA ALA A 347 13.46 -18.70 -9.99
C ALA A 347 14.85 -19.38 -9.98
N GLY A 348 15.16 -20.20 -8.97
CA GLY A 348 16.46 -20.86 -8.80
C GLY A 348 17.56 -19.98 -8.19
N ASP A 349 17.24 -18.77 -7.71
CA ASP A 349 18.20 -17.89 -7.03
C ASP A 349 18.31 -18.26 -5.55
N ARG A 350 19.13 -19.29 -5.27
CA ARG A 350 19.31 -19.83 -3.93
C ARG A 350 19.89 -18.81 -2.94
N VAL A 351 20.79 -17.93 -3.39
CA VAL A 351 21.45 -16.96 -2.51
C VAL A 351 20.45 -15.92 -2.03
N MET A 352 19.66 -15.35 -2.95
CA MET A 352 18.61 -14.41 -2.58
C MET A 352 17.53 -15.09 -1.73
N ALA A 353 17.12 -16.31 -2.07
CA ALA A 353 16.15 -17.06 -1.28
C ALA A 353 16.64 -17.28 0.17
N ALA A 354 17.86 -17.76 0.36
CA ALA A 354 18.45 -17.99 1.69
C ALA A 354 18.48 -16.70 2.52
N GLY A 355 18.94 -15.59 1.94
CA GLY A 355 18.99 -14.30 2.63
C GLY A 355 17.62 -13.75 3.03
N ASN A 356 16.60 -13.94 2.19
CA ASN A 356 15.23 -13.52 2.50
C ASN A 356 14.59 -14.41 3.57
N TYR A 357 14.75 -15.74 3.53
CA TYR A 357 14.30 -16.62 4.62
C TYR A 357 15.01 -16.31 5.94
N ALA A 358 16.34 -16.08 5.91
CA ALA A 358 17.11 -15.70 7.09
C ALA A 358 16.60 -14.38 7.71
N SER A 359 16.32 -13.39 6.87
CA SER A 359 15.75 -12.11 7.32
C SER A 359 14.34 -12.29 7.89
N ALA A 360 13.50 -13.10 7.24
CA ALA A 360 12.17 -13.43 7.74
C ALA A 360 12.24 -14.13 9.11
N ALA A 361 13.10 -15.13 9.29
CA ALA A 361 13.27 -15.84 10.56
C ALA A 361 13.68 -14.87 11.69
N GLU A 362 14.61 -13.96 11.42
CA GLU A 362 15.02 -12.93 12.37
C GLU A 362 13.83 -12.01 12.74
N LYS A 363 13.03 -11.56 11.78
CA LYS A 363 11.87 -10.70 12.07
C LYS A 363 10.76 -11.45 12.82
N LEU A 364 10.49 -12.71 12.46
CA LEU A 364 9.56 -13.56 13.19
C LEU A 364 10.02 -13.80 14.62
N SER A 365 11.33 -14.01 14.86
CA SER A 365 11.86 -14.15 16.23
C SER A 365 11.61 -12.93 17.10
N ALA A 366 11.46 -11.73 16.50
CA ALA A 366 11.18 -10.49 17.22
C ALA A 366 9.69 -10.27 17.53
N CYS A 367 8.76 -10.87 16.77
CA CYS A 367 7.32 -10.56 16.89
C CYS A 367 6.37 -11.77 17.03
N GLU A 368 6.84 -12.99 16.79
CA GLU A 368 6.05 -14.23 16.87
C GLU A 368 6.59 -15.20 17.93
N THR A 369 5.94 -16.35 18.08
CA THR A 369 6.43 -17.49 18.88
C THR A 369 7.41 -18.36 18.06
N PHE A 370 7.88 -19.48 18.62
CA PHE A 370 8.85 -20.36 17.96
C PHE A 370 8.28 -21.00 16.69
N THR A 371 7.04 -21.49 16.75
CA THR A 371 6.45 -22.32 15.69
C THR A 371 6.40 -21.64 14.32
N PRO A 372 5.94 -20.38 14.15
CA PRO A 372 5.96 -19.72 12.84
C PRO A 372 7.38 -19.46 12.30
N MET A 373 8.35 -19.29 13.21
CA MET A 373 9.75 -18.99 12.88
C MET A 373 10.52 -20.24 12.46
N VAL A 374 10.31 -21.40 13.11
CA VAL A 374 11.15 -22.61 12.92
C VAL A 374 11.14 -23.12 11.47
N THR A 375 9.99 -23.14 10.80
CA THR A 375 9.89 -23.55 9.40
C THR A 375 10.69 -22.63 8.48
N THR A 376 10.63 -21.32 8.75
CA THR A 376 11.36 -20.29 8.01
C THR A 376 12.88 -20.44 8.20
N LEU A 377 13.31 -20.68 9.43
CA LEU A 377 14.71 -20.91 9.77
C LEU A 377 15.25 -22.19 9.12
N ALA A 378 14.47 -23.29 9.16
CA ALA A 378 14.84 -24.55 8.53
C ALA A 378 15.09 -24.37 7.02
N HIS A 379 14.20 -23.66 6.30
CA HIS A 379 14.41 -23.36 4.88
C HIS A 379 15.65 -22.52 4.61
N ALA A 380 15.96 -21.52 5.45
CA ALA A 380 17.20 -20.77 5.34
C ALA A 380 18.43 -21.68 5.50
N ILE A 381 18.41 -22.55 6.52
CA ILE A 381 19.49 -23.50 6.83
C ILE A 381 19.72 -24.48 5.67
N GLU A 382 18.64 -25.04 5.10
CA GLU A 382 18.71 -25.93 3.94
C GLU A 382 19.36 -25.24 2.74
N LEU A 383 18.99 -23.98 2.46
CA LEU A 383 19.50 -23.23 1.32
C LEU A 383 20.93 -22.73 1.49
N TYR A 384 21.36 -22.43 2.73
CA TYR A 384 22.77 -22.12 3.02
C TYR A 384 23.69 -23.33 2.81
N GLY A 385 23.15 -24.56 2.85
CA GLY A 385 23.88 -25.77 2.50
C GLY A 385 25.07 -26.01 3.44
N ASP A 386 26.28 -25.81 2.92
CA ASP A 386 27.55 -26.05 3.61
C ASP A 386 28.11 -24.78 4.27
N ASP A 387 27.45 -23.62 4.14
CA ASP A 387 27.85 -22.38 4.83
C ASP A 387 27.44 -22.41 6.32
N PHE A 388 28.15 -23.26 7.07
CA PHE A 388 27.90 -23.48 8.49
C PHE A 388 28.13 -22.22 9.36
N GLN A 389 28.92 -21.26 8.87
CA GLN A 389 29.13 -19.97 9.55
C GLN A 389 27.89 -19.09 9.43
N ALA A 390 27.28 -19.01 8.24
CA ALA A 390 26.02 -18.30 8.05
C ALA A 390 24.89 -18.93 8.88
N VAL A 391 24.79 -20.26 8.89
CA VAL A 391 23.81 -21.01 9.70
C VAL A 391 23.99 -20.73 11.20
N SER A 392 25.22 -20.83 11.71
CA SER A 392 25.52 -20.56 13.12
C SER A 392 25.17 -19.11 13.51
N LYS A 393 25.59 -18.13 12.69
CA LYS A 393 25.31 -16.72 12.94
C LYS A 393 23.81 -16.41 12.91
N LEU A 394 23.06 -16.99 11.96
CA LEU A 394 21.61 -16.80 11.87
C LEU A 394 20.94 -17.36 13.13
N GLY A 395 21.24 -18.60 13.51
CA GLY A 395 20.68 -19.23 14.68
C GLY A 395 20.98 -18.47 15.97
N ALA A 396 22.23 -18.01 16.15
CA ALA A 396 22.60 -17.20 17.30
C ALA A 396 21.76 -15.92 17.42
N ARG A 397 21.58 -15.15 16.32
CA ARG A 397 20.76 -13.93 16.35
C ARG A 397 19.30 -14.23 16.69
N CYS A 398 18.70 -15.26 16.09
CA CYS A 398 17.31 -15.62 16.39
C CYS A 398 17.15 -16.04 17.86
N ALA A 399 18.08 -16.84 18.40
CA ALA A 399 18.07 -17.26 19.79
C ALA A 399 18.24 -16.08 20.76
N GLU A 400 19.15 -15.14 20.46
CA GLU A 400 19.36 -13.92 21.25
C GLU A 400 18.08 -13.07 21.34
N VAL A 401 17.36 -12.92 20.22
CA VAL A 401 16.10 -12.16 20.18
C VAL A 401 15.02 -12.84 21.03
N PHE A 402 14.90 -14.17 20.98
CA PHE A 402 13.98 -14.92 21.84
C PHE A 402 14.33 -14.79 23.32
N ALA A 403 15.61 -14.99 23.67
CA ALA A 403 16.09 -14.85 25.04
C ALA A 403 15.85 -13.43 25.59
N ALA A 404 16.05 -12.39 24.77
CA ALA A 404 15.77 -11.00 25.16
C ALA A 404 14.28 -10.73 25.46
N ARG A 405 13.38 -11.56 24.91
CA ARG A 405 11.94 -11.53 25.19
C ARG A 405 11.53 -12.44 26.36
N GLY A 406 12.48 -13.14 26.98
CA GLY A 406 12.25 -14.12 28.05
C GLY A 406 11.87 -15.52 27.55
N PHE A 407 11.86 -15.77 26.24
CA PHE A 407 11.53 -17.07 25.64
C PHE A 407 12.78 -17.94 25.53
N HIS A 408 13.27 -18.37 26.69
CA HIS A 408 14.51 -19.13 26.80
C HIS A 408 14.39 -20.54 26.20
N VAL A 409 13.20 -21.14 26.18
CA VAL A 409 13.00 -22.46 25.56
C VAL A 409 13.06 -22.33 24.05
N SER A 410 12.40 -21.35 23.46
CA SER A 410 12.57 -21.00 22.03
C SER A 410 14.04 -20.78 21.68
N ALA A 411 14.78 -20.04 22.50
CA ALA A 411 16.20 -19.80 22.28
C ALA A 411 17.03 -21.10 22.31
N ALA A 412 16.75 -22.00 23.25
CA ALA A 412 17.37 -23.32 23.30
C ALA A 412 17.05 -24.13 22.04
N MET A 413 15.78 -24.21 21.64
CA MET A 413 15.33 -24.95 20.45
C MET A 413 15.94 -24.42 19.14
N VAL A 414 16.18 -23.11 19.04
CA VAL A 414 16.93 -22.55 17.91
C VAL A 414 18.37 -23.08 17.88
N HIS A 415 19.04 -23.13 19.03
CA HIS A 415 20.39 -23.69 19.12
C HIS A 415 20.43 -25.19 18.83
N GLU A 416 19.41 -25.95 19.26
CA GLU A 416 19.26 -27.36 18.90
C GLU A 416 19.14 -27.58 17.41
N LEU A 417 18.23 -26.85 16.76
CA LEU A 417 18.06 -26.95 15.30
C LEU A 417 19.38 -26.69 14.56
N VAL A 418 20.17 -25.73 15.05
CA VAL A 418 21.48 -25.41 14.48
C VAL A 418 22.47 -26.54 14.71
N PHE A 419 22.67 -27.02 15.95
CA PHE A 419 23.68 -28.06 16.17
C PHE A 419 23.31 -29.39 15.52
N THR A 420 22.02 -29.76 15.44
CA THR A 420 21.57 -30.95 14.69
C THR A 420 21.96 -30.83 13.22
N ARG A 421 21.86 -29.62 12.63
CA ARG A 421 22.35 -29.39 11.27
C ARG A 421 23.87 -29.53 11.19
N LEU A 422 24.61 -28.96 12.13
CA LEU A 422 26.07 -29.02 12.13
C LEU A 422 26.58 -30.48 12.25
N GLU A 423 25.91 -31.33 13.04
CA GLU A 423 26.21 -32.77 13.14
C GLU A 423 26.03 -33.52 11.81
N VAL A 424 25.02 -33.14 11.02
CA VAL A 424 24.83 -33.72 9.67
C VAL A 424 25.99 -33.33 8.76
N LEU A 425 26.44 -32.06 8.82
CA LEU A 425 27.56 -31.55 8.03
C LEU A 425 28.92 -32.11 8.48
N GLU A 426 29.09 -32.48 9.75
CA GLU A 426 30.33 -33.10 10.26
C GLU A 426 30.65 -34.42 9.55
N ARG A 427 29.62 -35.09 9.02
CA ARG A 427 29.77 -36.32 8.25
C ARG A 427 30.26 -36.08 6.81
N ASP A 428 30.35 -34.82 6.35
CA ASP A 428 30.90 -34.46 5.05
C ASP A 428 32.41 -34.15 5.13
N ALA A 429 33.20 -34.93 4.38
CA ALA A 429 34.66 -34.82 4.34
C ALA A 429 35.20 -33.48 3.77
N ARG A 430 34.33 -32.62 3.22
CA ARG A 430 34.72 -31.34 2.60
C ARG A 430 34.74 -30.15 3.57
N VAL A 431 34.26 -30.32 4.79
CA VAL A 431 34.10 -29.23 5.77
C VAL A 431 35.29 -29.16 6.73
N ASN A 432 35.64 -27.95 7.19
CA ASN A 432 36.65 -27.76 8.24
C ASN A 432 36.14 -28.30 9.58
N ALA A 433 36.45 -29.56 9.87
CA ALA A 433 35.98 -30.28 11.06
C ALA A 433 36.30 -29.58 12.40
N ALA A 434 37.45 -28.91 12.50
CA ALA A 434 37.84 -28.23 13.75
C ALA A 434 36.96 -27.00 14.03
N ALA A 435 36.69 -26.19 13.00
CA ALA A 435 35.82 -25.02 13.13
C ALA A 435 34.36 -25.44 13.39
N LEU A 436 33.90 -26.48 12.70
CA LEU A 436 32.55 -27.02 12.87
C LEU A 436 32.33 -27.57 14.28
N LYS A 437 33.28 -28.36 14.80
CA LYS A 437 33.22 -28.92 16.16
C LYS A 437 33.18 -27.83 17.23
N SER A 438 33.91 -26.74 17.03
CA SER A 438 33.88 -25.60 17.95
C SER A 438 32.50 -24.92 17.98
N LEU A 439 31.87 -24.74 16.82
CA LEU A 439 30.53 -24.13 16.74
C LEU A 439 29.45 -25.05 17.30
N LEU A 440 29.56 -26.36 17.06
CA LEU A 440 28.68 -27.36 17.65
C LEU A 440 28.74 -27.29 19.18
N ALA A 441 29.94 -27.31 19.76
CA ALA A 441 30.11 -27.23 21.21
C ALA A 441 29.56 -25.91 21.80
N ASP A 442 29.76 -24.78 21.09
CA ASP A 442 29.20 -23.48 21.51
C ASP A 442 27.67 -23.48 21.50
N HIS A 443 27.04 -24.02 20.46
CA HIS A 443 25.57 -24.11 20.38
C HIS A 443 24.97 -25.06 21.42
N VAL A 444 25.60 -26.21 21.68
CA VAL A 444 25.17 -27.13 22.75
C VAL A 444 25.23 -26.43 24.11
N ALA A 445 26.35 -25.78 24.45
CA ALA A 445 26.50 -25.07 25.72
C ALA A 445 25.47 -23.94 25.88
N LYS A 446 25.14 -23.22 24.80
CA LYS A 446 24.11 -22.17 24.82
C LYS A 446 22.70 -22.72 24.96
N ALA A 447 22.38 -23.86 24.33
CA ALA A 447 21.10 -24.52 24.52
C ALA A 447 20.91 -24.97 25.98
N GLU A 448 21.94 -25.62 26.57
CA GLU A 448 21.96 -26.02 27.97
C GLU A 448 21.79 -24.82 28.92
N ALA A 449 22.51 -23.73 28.66
CA ALA A 449 22.41 -22.51 29.46
C ALA A 449 21.01 -21.87 29.38
N ALA A 450 20.37 -21.88 28.21
CA ALA A 450 19.04 -21.34 28.02
C ALA A 450 17.97 -22.16 28.76
N PHE A 451 18.02 -23.49 28.70
CA PHE A 451 17.15 -24.35 29.52
C PHE A 451 17.37 -24.15 31.02
N ALA A 452 18.63 -24.10 31.46
CA ALA A 452 18.99 -23.90 32.86
C ALA A 452 18.47 -22.55 33.40
N ALA A 453 18.40 -21.50 32.56
CA ALA A 453 17.90 -20.19 32.95
C ALA A 453 16.44 -20.21 33.43
N VAL A 454 15.64 -21.19 32.98
CA VAL A 454 14.24 -21.38 33.39
C VAL A 454 14.04 -22.62 34.28
N GLY A 455 15.12 -23.19 34.80
CA GLY A 455 15.10 -24.34 35.71
C GLY A 455 14.71 -25.66 35.03
N LEU A 456 14.85 -25.75 33.72
CA LEU A 456 14.58 -26.97 32.94
C LEU A 456 15.90 -27.69 32.61
N SER A 457 15.80 -29.00 32.42
CA SER A 457 16.92 -29.85 32.01
C SER A 457 16.96 -29.98 30.50
N ALA A 458 18.10 -29.68 29.88
CA ALA A 458 18.32 -29.92 28.45
C ALA A 458 18.34 -31.41 28.06
N LEU A 459 18.39 -32.32 29.05
CA LEU A 459 18.34 -33.77 28.83
C LEU A 459 16.90 -34.31 28.73
N ASP A 460 15.88 -33.52 29.09
CA ASP A 460 14.48 -33.94 28.95
C ASP A 460 13.93 -33.40 27.63
N GLU A 461 13.98 -34.23 26.59
CA GLU A 461 13.49 -33.90 25.24
C GLU A 461 11.94 -33.95 25.13
N ASN A 462 11.24 -34.40 26.19
CA ASN A 462 9.79 -34.58 26.14
C ASN A 462 9.07 -33.27 26.50
N VAL A 463 8.70 -32.48 25.49
CA VAL A 463 8.01 -31.19 25.67
C VAL A 463 6.76 -31.30 26.58
N PRO A 464 5.84 -32.28 26.41
CA PRO A 464 4.77 -32.51 27.39
C PRO A 464 5.23 -32.71 28.84
N SER A 465 6.34 -33.42 29.07
CA SER A 465 6.96 -33.58 30.40
C SER A 465 7.45 -32.24 30.97
N LEU A 466 8.11 -31.44 30.14
CA LEU A 466 8.58 -30.11 30.50
C LEU A 466 7.40 -29.16 30.82
N ILE A 467 6.31 -29.23 30.05
CA ILE A 467 5.08 -28.47 30.33
C ILE A 467 4.51 -28.84 31.69
N ARG A 468 4.34 -30.13 32.00
CA ARG A 468 3.88 -30.57 33.33
C ARG A 468 4.81 -30.10 34.43
N SER A 469 6.12 -30.19 34.24
CA SER A 469 7.11 -29.69 35.22
C SER A 469 7.01 -28.17 35.42
N ALA A 470 6.75 -27.41 34.36
CA ALA A 470 6.58 -25.95 34.44
C ALA A 470 5.28 -25.54 35.15
N ILE A 471 4.19 -26.30 34.95
CA ILE A 471 2.91 -26.13 35.65
C ILE A 471 3.09 -26.47 37.14
N ASP A 472 3.64 -27.64 37.45
CA ASP A 472 3.88 -28.13 38.82
C ASP A 472 4.68 -27.12 39.65
N ALA A 473 5.77 -26.59 39.09
CA ALA A 473 6.61 -25.59 39.74
C ALA A 473 5.90 -24.25 40.06
N ARG A 474 4.71 -24.02 39.49
CA ARG A 474 3.95 -22.75 39.57
C ARG A 474 2.50 -22.94 40.03
N LEU A 475 2.12 -24.12 40.55
CA LEU A 475 0.74 -24.42 40.95
C LEU A 475 0.13 -23.33 41.85
N ASP A 476 0.92 -22.84 42.82
CA ASP A 476 0.49 -21.80 43.75
C ASP A 476 0.11 -20.48 43.04
N CYS A 477 0.75 -20.15 41.91
CA CYS A 477 0.49 -18.92 41.18
C CYS A 477 -0.88 -18.93 40.49
N PHE A 478 -1.35 -20.11 40.10
CA PHE A 478 -2.66 -20.28 39.46
C PHE A 478 -3.82 -20.16 40.44
N THR A 479 -3.59 -20.33 41.74
CA THR A 479 -4.63 -20.22 42.78
C THR A 479 -5.07 -18.78 43.07
N THR A 480 -4.33 -17.79 42.55
CA THR A 480 -4.68 -16.37 42.69
C THR A 480 -5.71 -15.96 41.64
N THR A 481 -6.58 -14.98 41.95
CA THR A 481 -7.56 -14.43 41.00
C THR A 481 -6.91 -13.82 39.76
N GLU A 482 -5.62 -13.49 39.85
CA GLU A 482 -4.84 -12.93 38.77
C GLU A 482 -4.27 -14.01 37.83
N GLY A 483 -4.07 -15.24 38.31
CA GLY A 483 -3.43 -16.33 37.57
C GLY A 483 -1.94 -16.07 37.29
N LEU A 484 -1.34 -16.92 36.46
CA LEU A 484 0.07 -16.79 36.08
C LEU A 484 0.23 -15.69 35.03
N GLN A 485 1.00 -14.64 35.36
CA GLN A 485 1.12 -13.41 34.56
C GLN A 485 2.37 -13.41 33.67
N GLY A 486 2.20 -13.07 32.40
CA GLY A 486 3.28 -12.86 31.45
C GLY A 486 3.15 -11.53 30.71
N ASN A 487 4.13 -11.23 29.85
CA ASN A 487 4.10 -10.00 29.07
C ASN A 487 2.97 -10.04 28.02
N GLY A 488 1.88 -9.31 28.27
CA GLY A 488 0.72 -9.22 27.36
C GLY A 488 -0.26 -10.40 27.46
N TYR A 489 -0.11 -11.28 28.46
CA TYR A 489 -1.06 -12.37 28.69
C TYR A 489 -1.15 -12.80 30.15
N ARG A 490 -2.19 -13.57 30.47
CA ARG A 490 -2.31 -14.33 31.72
C ARG A 490 -2.84 -15.73 31.47
N ILE A 491 -2.43 -16.68 32.30
CA ILE A 491 -2.85 -18.09 32.21
C ILE A 491 -3.61 -18.44 33.49
N LEU A 492 -4.80 -19.01 33.31
CA LEU A 492 -5.67 -19.47 34.38
C LEU A 492 -5.64 -21.00 34.45
N PHE A 493 -5.76 -21.53 35.66
CA PHE A 493 -5.92 -22.96 35.90
C PHE A 493 -6.74 -23.18 37.16
N GLU A 494 -8.04 -22.92 37.04
CA GLU A 494 -8.99 -23.02 38.13
C GLU A 494 -9.09 -24.48 38.61
N ASP A 495 -9.09 -24.66 39.93
CA ASP A 495 -9.13 -25.97 40.61
C ASP A 495 -8.04 -26.98 40.16
N HIS A 496 -6.99 -26.52 39.49
CA HIS A 496 -5.93 -27.36 38.90
C HIS A 496 -6.48 -28.53 38.08
N SER A 497 -7.58 -28.31 37.36
CA SER A 497 -8.25 -29.32 36.53
C SER A 497 -8.71 -28.74 35.21
N ASP A 498 -8.91 -29.60 34.21
CA ASP A 498 -9.52 -29.21 32.94
C ASP A 498 -11.00 -28.86 33.14
N MET A 499 -11.41 -27.66 32.72
CA MET A 499 -12.78 -27.16 32.94
C MET A 499 -13.89 -28.04 32.31
N ILE A 500 -13.57 -28.80 31.25
CA ILE A 500 -14.55 -29.56 30.46
C ILE A 500 -14.52 -31.02 30.85
N SER A 501 -13.34 -31.65 30.84
CA SER A 501 -13.20 -33.06 31.18
C SER A 501 -13.19 -33.33 32.68
N ALA A 502 -12.94 -32.29 33.49
CA ALA A 502 -12.67 -32.38 34.94
C ALA A 502 -11.47 -33.29 35.27
N GLU A 503 -10.54 -33.47 34.33
CA GLU A 503 -9.29 -34.19 34.57
C GLU A 503 -8.37 -33.35 35.47
N GLU A 504 -8.05 -33.89 36.66
CA GLU A 504 -7.16 -33.24 37.63
C GLU A 504 -5.69 -33.27 37.17
N PHE A 505 -4.93 -32.23 37.51
CA PHE A 505 -3.51 -32.18 37.22
C PHE A 505 -2.70 -33.20 38.03
N ASP A 506 -1.98 -34.08 37.34
CA ASP A 506 -0.93 -34.91 37.91
C ASP A 506 0.36 -34.75 37.10
N LYS A 507 1.43 -34.32 37.76
CA LYS A 507 2.77 -34.18 37.18
C LYS A 507 3.28 -35.48 36.53
N ASN A 508 2.95 -36.63 37.11
CA ASN A 508 3.45 -37.93 36.69
C ASN A 508 2.55 -38.62 35.66
N ALA A 509 1.32 -38.14 35.48
CA ALA A 509 0.43 -38.66 34.46
C ALA A 509 0.95 -38.26 33.06
N PRO A 510 0.83 -39.14 32.05
CA PRO A 510 1.24 -38.84 30.68
C PRO A 510 0.27 -37.88 29.97
N THR A 511 -0.54 -37.12 30.70
CA THR A 511 -1.52 -36.17 30.16
C THR A 511 -0.82 -34.98 29.51
N GLU A 512 -1.19 -34.68 28.27
CA GLU A 512 -0.75 -33.49 27.56
C GLU A 512 -1.60 -32.28 27.94
N TRP A 513 -0.96 -31.16 28.22
CA TRP A 513 -1.62 -29.90 28.58
C TRP A 513 -1.35 -28.84 27.52
N VAL A 514 -2.40 -28.10 27.16
CA VAL A 514 -2.40 -27.04 26.16
C VAL A 514 -3.08 -25.79 26.71
N LEU A 515 -2.88 -24.65 26.06
CA LEU A 515 -3.46 -23.37 26.45
C LEU A 515 -4.60 -22.99 25.49
N LEU A 516 -5.83 -22.93 25.97
CA LEU A 516 -6.99 -22.40 25.23
C LEU A 516 -7.09 -20.88 25.43
N ARG A 517 -7.13 -20.12 24.35
CA ARG A 517 -7.37 -18.66 24.40
C ARG A 517 -8.84 -18.35 24.66
N ARG A 518 -9.17 -17.51 25.64
CA ARG A 518 -10.56 -17.08 25.94
C ARG A 518 -11.07 -15.97 25.00
N GLY A 519 -10.19 -15.10 24.51
CA GLY A 519 -10.54 -13.88 23.77
C GLY A 519 -10.25 -13.91 22.27
N LEU A 520 -10.56 -12.80 21.58
CA LEU A 520 -10.15 -12.60 20.18
C LEU A 520 -8.62 -12.54 20.08
N SER A 521 -8.07 -13.05 18.98
CA SER A 521 -6.64 -13.00 18.67
C SER A 521 -6.09 -11.58 18.52
N THR A 522 -6.96 -10.57 18.40
CA THR A 522 -6.62 -9.15 18.25
C THR A 522 -6.62 -8.37 19.58
N ALA A 523 -6.94 -9.02 20.71
CA ALA A 523 -6.93 -8.36 22.01
C ALA A 523 -5.50 -7.91 22.40
N SER A 524 -5.37 -6.76 23.06
CA SER A 524 -4.08 -6.26 23.55
C SER A 524 -3.53 -7.03 24.75
N HIS A 525 -4.38 -7.79 25.44
CA HIS A 525 -4.01 -8.69 26.52
C HIS A 525 -4.78 -10.00 26.35
N HIS A 526 -4.07 -11.12 26.28
CA HIS A 526 -4.65 -12.43 26.04
C HIS A 526 -4.87 -13.19 27.36
N VAL A 527 -6.02 -13.82 27.50
CA VAL A 527 -6.30 -14.71 28.62
C VAL A 527 -6.32 -16.13 28.09
N TYR A 528 -5.52 -17.00 28.70
CA TYR A 528 -5.43 -18.41 28.39
C TYR A 528 -5.90 -19.26 29.56
N GLU A 529 -6.27 -20.48 29.27
CA GLU A 529 -6.71 -21.47 30.24
C GLU A 529 -6.11 -22.83 29.92
N LEU A 530 -5.60 -23.50 30.96
CA LEU A 530 -5.03 -24.84 30.80
C LEU A 530 -6.15 -25.87 30.54
N MET A 531 -5.90 -26.73 29.55
CA MET A 531 -6.83 -27.76 29.08
C MET A 531 -6.02 -28.99 28.64
N THR A 532 -6.60 -30.18 28.70
CA THR A 532 -5.92 -31.38 28.21
C THR A 532 -5.97 -31.47 26.68
N GLY A 533 -4.95 -32.11 26.11
CA GLY A 533 -4.86 -32.40 24.68
C GLY A 533 -6.04 -33.23 24.17
N ASP A 534 -6.53 -34.16 24.98
CA ASP A 534 -7.68 -35.02 24.68
C ASP A 534 -8.97 -34.21 24.60
N THR A 535 -9.19 -33.28 25.53
CA THR A 535 -10.31 -32.34 25.49
C THR A 535 -10.26 -31.50 24.22
N ARG A 536 -9.09 -30.91 23.89
CA ARG A 536 -8.91 -30.18 22.62
C ARG A 536 -9.32 -31.03 21.42
N HIS A 537 -8.80 -32.27 21.33
CA HIS A 537 -9.07 -33.16 20.21
C HIS A 537 -10.57 -33.47 20.08
N SER A 538 -11.23 -33.73 21.21
CA SER A 538 -12.68 -33.96 21.27
C SER A 538 -13.48 -32.74 20.80
N LEU A 539 -13.12 -31.53 21.24
CA LEU A 539 -13.82 -30.30 20.86
C LEU A 539 -13.67 -29.98 19.37
N ILE A 540 -12.47 -30.13 18.82
CA ILE A 540 -12.19 -29.84 17.40
C ILE A 540 -12.89 -30.86 16.50
N SER A 541 -12.77 -32.15 16.82
CA SER A 541 -13.38 -33.23 16.03
C SER A 541 -14.92 -33.14 16.01
N SER A 542 -15.53 -32.69 17.10
CA SER A 542 -16.97 -32.46 17.22
C SER A 542 -17.45 -31.13 16.63
N ARG A 543 -16.55 -30.26 16.15
CA ARG A 543 -16.85 -28.89 15.69
C ARG A 543 -17.60 -28.07 16.75
N SER A 544 -17.21 -28.24 18.01
CA SER A 544 -17.82 -27.55 19.13
C SER A 544 -17.67 -26.03 19.01
N LEU A 545 -18.61 -25.30 19.63
CA LEU A 545 -18.49 -23.86 19.78
C LEU A 545 -17.37 -23.53 20.77
N HIS A 546 -16.72 -22.39 20.55
CA HIS A 546 -15.73 -21.87 21.46
C HIS A 546 -16.37 -21.54 22.82
N PRO A 547 -15.85 -22.04 23.95
CA PRO A 547 -16.48 -21.87 25.27
C PRO A 547 -16.75 -20.40 25.64
N TYR A 548 -15.90 -19.51 25.14
CA TYR A 548 -15.93 -18.07 25.41
C TYR A 548 -16.35 -17.18 24.22
N LEU A 549 -16.43 -17.71 23.01
CA LEU A 549 -16.70 -16.92 21.80
C LEU A 549 -17.88 -17.53 21.04
N GLN A 550 -18.74 -16.70 20.45
CA GLN A 550 -19.88 -17.17 19.66
C GLN A 550 -19.47 -17.61 18.24
N ARG A 551 -18.43 -18.44 18.12
CA ARG A 551 -17.95 -19.01 16.86
C ARG A 551 -17.43 -20.44 17.06
N PRO A 552 -17.31 -21.25 16.01
CA PRO A 552 -16.66 -22.56 16.10
C PRO A 552 -15.21 -22.45 16.60
N LEU A 553 -14.77 -23.46 17.35
CA LEU A 553 -13.37 -23.66 17.69
C LEU A 553 -12.55 -23.95 16.43
N ILE A 554 -11.35 -23.38 16.40
CA ILE A 554 -10.35 -23.65 15.37
C ILE A 554 -8.99 -23.91 16.04
N GLU A 555 -8.08 -24.59 15.34
CA GLU A 555 -6.75 -24.94 15.87
C GLU A 555 -6.00 -23.73 16.42
N SER A 556 -6.11 -22.57 15.77
CA SER A 556 -5.39 -21.35 16.18
C SER A 556 -5.87 -20.75 17.51
N ASP A 557 -6.93 -21.29 18.12
CA ASP A 557 -7.37 -20.93 19.48
C ASP A 557 -6.55 -21.60 20.58
N PHE A 558 -5.73 -22.58 20.23
CA PHE A 558 -4.85 -23.28 21.15
C PHE A 558 -3.40 -22.86 20.95
N VAL A 559 -2.63 -22.87 22.04
CA VAL A 559 -1.18 -22.79 22.03
C VAL A 559 -0.66 -24.03 22.74
N ASP A 560 0.28 -24.74 22.11
CA ASP A 560 0.85 -25.99 22.60
C ASP A 560 2.38 -26.03 22.39
N GLY A 561 2.99 -27.17 22.74
CA GLY A 561 4.40 -27.43 22.49
C GLY A 561 5.34 -26.40 23.11
N VAL A 562 6.38 -26.03 22.36
CA VAL A 562 7.42 -25.07 22.78
C VAL A 562 6.82 -23.71 23.10
N ASP A 563 5.82 -23.27 22.34
CA ASP A 563 5.20 -21.96 22.52
C ASP A 563 4.46 -21.88 23.87
N ALA A 564 3.71 -22.93 24.24
CA ALA A 564 3.05 -23.02 25.53
C ALA A 564 4.08 -23.11 26.68
N LEU A 565 5.16 -23.86 26.49
CA LEU A 565 6.22 -24.02 27.48
C LEU A 565 6.96 -22.69 27.74
N ASP A 566 7.26 -21.90 26.71
CA ASP A 566 7.81 -20.55 26.89
C ASP A 566 6.84 -19.65 27.65
N MET A 567 5.54 -19.70 27.34
CA MET A 567 4.56 -18.89 28.06
C MET A 567 4.45 -19.27 29.54
N LEU A 568 4.54 -20.57 29.85
CA LEU A 568 4.52 -21.05 31.24
C LEU A 568 5.81 -20.70 32.00
N THR A 569 6.95 -20.62 31.30
CA THR A 569 8.26 -20.39 31.94
C THR A 569 8.66 -18.92 32.02
N ALA A 570 8.30 -18.11 31.03
CA ALA A 570 8.58 -16.68 30.95
C ALA A 570 7.68 -15.82 31.85
N ALA A 571 6.61 -16.41 32.39
CA ALA A 571 5.71 -15.73 33.30
C ALA A 571 6.40 -15.31 34.60
N THR A 572 6.21 -14.06 35.00
CA THR A 572 6.75 -13.51 36.24
C THR A 572 5.84 -13.83 37.42
N LEU A 573 6.43 -14.21 38.55
CA LEU A 573 5.73 -14.24 39.84
C LEU A 573 5.17 -12.84 40.11
N GLY A 574 3.85 -12.70 40.24
CA GLY A 574 3.19 -11.40 40.40
C GLY A 574 3.85 -10.56 41.49
N ALA A 575 4.44 -9.42 41.09
CA ALA A 575 5.03 -8.46 42.01
C ALA A 575 3.91 -7.67 42.73
N GLY A 576 3.37 -8.26 43.80
CA GLY A 576 2.66 -7.51 44.81
C GLY A 576 3.64 -6.70 45.66
N SER A 577 3.60 -5.36 45.51
CA SER A 577 4.16 -4.32 46.41
C SER A 577 5.68 -4.11 46.44
N GLY A 578 6.14 -3.02 45.81
CA GLY A 578 7.49 -2.48 46.04
C GLY A 578 7.83 -1.18 45.29
N LYS A 579 7.21 -0.07 45.69
CA LYS A 579 7.62 1.34 45.48
C LYS A 579 8.02 1.78 44.04
N THR A 580 7.18 2.64 43.50
CA THR A 580 7.58 3.78 42.67
C THR A 580 8.75 4.53 43.33
N GLU A 581 9.99 4.22 42.92
CA GLU A 581 11.06 5.21 42.92
C GLU A 581 10.83 6.07 41.69
N THR A 582 10.21 7.23 41.94
CA THR A 582 10.29 8.39 41.07
C THR A 582 11.76 8.70 40.80
N ALA A 583 12.27 8.26 39.66
CA ALA A 583 13.44 8.86 39.05
C ALA A 583 13.04 10.29 38.67
N SER A 584 13.48 11.22 39.52
CA SER A 584 13.44 12.65 39.32
C SER A 584 13.85 13.03 37.90
N HIS A 585 12.92 13.68 37.19
CA HIS A 585 13.27 14.61 36.12
C HIS A 585 14.31 15.61 36.64
N PRO A 586 15.46 15.79 35.98
CA PRO A 586 16.16 17.05 36.08
C PRO A 586 15.45 18.04 35.14
N ASP A 587 14.75 18.98 35.74
CA ASP A 587 14.33 20.20 35.08
C ASP A 587 15.55 21.00 34.60
N THR A 588 15.33 21.69 33.49
CA THR A 588 16.02 22.89 32.97
C THR A 588 17.45 22.76 32.45
N TYR A 589 17.63 23.03 31.15
CA TYR A 589 18.01 24.38 30.72
C TYR A 589 17.64 24.63 29.24
N SER A 590 16.70 25.55 29.06
CA SER A 590 16.50 26.30 27.82
C SER A 590 17.65 27.31 27.67
N MET A 591 18.34 27.28 26.54
CA MET A 591 19.05 28.44 26.00
C MET A 591 18.97 28.41 24.47
N THR A 592 18.01 29.14 23.94
CA THR A 592 18.14 29.82 22.66
C THR A 592 19.17 30.95 22.83
N ASP A 593 20.30 30.89 22.12
CA ASP A 593 20.56 31.80 21.00
C ASP A 593 22.01 31.73 20.46
N SER A 594 22.05 31.91 19.12
CA SER A 594 23.12 32.52 18.31
C SER A 594 24.36 31.70 17.89
N ILE A 595 24.28 31.22 16.63
CA ILE A 595 25.13 31.59 15.48
C ILE A 595 26.65 31.66 15.71
N GLU A 596 27.42 30.73 15.13
CA GLU A 596 28.41 31.02 14.07
C GLU A 596 29.02 29.73 13.46
N SER A 597 28.99 29.67 12.13
CA SER A 597 30.02 29.18 11.19
C SER A 597 31.13 28.25 11.73
N THR A 598 31.33 27.07 11.13
CA THR A 598 32.51 26.74 10.28
C THR A 598 32.39 25.35 9.64
N ARG A 599 32.68 25.33 8.34
CA ARG A 599 32.93 24.23 7.38
C ARG A 599 33.62 22.98 7.95
N LEU A 600 33.15 21.79 7.54
CA LEU A 600 33.78 20.90 6.54
C LEU A 600 32.81 19.81 6.09
#